data_AF-A0A930YTI8-F1
#
_entry.id   AF-A0A930YTI8-F1
#
_cell.length_a   1.000
_cell.length_b   1.000
_cell.length_c   1.000
_cell.angle_alpha   90.00
_cell.angle_beta   90.00
_cell.angle_gamma   90.00
#
_symmetry.space_group_name_H-M   'P 1'
#
loop_
_entity.id
_entity.type
_entity.pdbx_description
1 polymer ?
#
loop_
_entity_poly.entity_id
_entity_poly.type
_entity_poly.pdbx_seq_one_letter_code
_entity_poly.pdbx_strand_id
1 'polypeptide(L)'
;VSEERTLIGVHKALGYSTAQIASKYLLYALLASLLGAVIGIACLSQVLPGVIISAYGSIYTIPNGGAPYSIQLDSALLSGLSGIGITLLSTMAAVLSSLKEEPSSLMLPKAPKAGSKILLERVEPLWSRLSFSWKVTIRNLVRYKRRLIMTLVGIAGCTALLLVAFGLRDSISDIIDNQWPAISHYDYIVGMTSDVSSEEADQINAELNQVGATNIHRITRENVLLESPTQKAGSLTRTTIMTSNSLQDLTGLATLRNRLSGQAIELGEDSVVITEKLAKRLGVGVGDTIQVYAQDRIGNASGEPSTLTITGVAENYVGSYLYVGPSAWHSLGIQDDATDGWYATLPENQTTRDAFGEKLINQAGVATVDDVNEAIHTYKESLAVV
;
A
#
# COMPACT_ATOMS: atom_id res chain seq x y z
N VAL A 1 -38.73 -13.42 -4.90
CA VAL A 1 -39.43 -12.77 -6.04
C VAL A 1 -39.51 -13.68 -7.27
N SER A 2 -38.38 -14.17 -7.83
CA SER A 2 -38.40 -15.01 -9.04
C SER A 2 -39.08 -16.37 -8.86
N GLU A 3 -38.92 -16.99 -7.69
CA GLU A 3 -39.55 -18.27 -7.34
C GLU A 3 -41.04 -18.14 -7.08
N GLU A 4 -41.48 -17.02 -6.52
CA GLU A 4 -42.90 -16.73 -6.27
C GLU A 4 -43.61 -16.04 -7.45
N ARG A 5 -43.08 -16.14 -8.68
CA ARG A 5 -43.69 -15.48 -9.87
C ARG A 5 -45.16 -15.88 -10.07
N THR A 6 -45.48 -17.17 -9.88
CA THR A 6 -46.85 -17.68 -10.00
C THR A 6 -47.79 -17.03 -8.98
N LEU A 7 -47.34 -16.90 -7.72
CA LEU A 7 -48.09 -16.24 -6.64
C LEU A 7 -48.32 -14.75 -6.93
N ILE A 8 -47.31 -14.04 -7.45
CA ILE A 8 -47.43 -12.65 -7.90
C ILE A 8 -48.50 -12.53 -9.00
N GLY A 9 -48.53 -13.48 -9.94
CA GLY A 9 -49.56 -13.58 -10.98
C GLY A 9 -50.97 -13.77 -10.42
N VAL A 10 -51.14 -14.67 -9.42
CA VAL A 10 -52.42 -14.90 -8.73
C VAL A 10 -52.90 -13.63 -8.03
N HIS A 11 -52.06 -12.96 -7.26
CA HIS A 11 -52.44 -11.73 -6.57
C HIS A 11 -52.83 -10.61 -7.56
N LYS A 12 -52.12 -10.48 -8.68
CA LYS A 12 -52.47 -9.51 -9.73
C LYS A 12 -53.80 -9.86 -10.40
N ALA A 13 -54.09 -11.15 -10.62
CA ALA A 13 -55.36 -11.62 -11.18
C ALA A 13 -56.56 -11.41 -10.23
N LEU A 14 -56.33 -11.47 -8.92
CA LEU A 14 -57.32 -11.18 -7.88
C LEU A 14 -57.58 -9.67 -7.69
N GLY A 15 -56.90 -8.79 -8.45
CA GLY A 15 -57.13 -7.35 -8.42
C GLY A 15 -56.34 -6.59 -7.35
N TYR A 16 -55.34 -7.21 -6.69
CA TYR A 16 -54.47 -6.50 -5.77
C TYR A 16 -53.63 -5.46 -6.51
N SER A 17 -53.44 -4.30 -5.88
CA SER A 17 -52.63 -3.23 -6.46
C SER A 17 -51.14 -3.58 -6.47
N THR A 18 -50.40 -3.01 -7.41
CA THR A 18 -48.94 -3.14 -7.55
C THR A 18 -48.22 -2.81 -6.23
N ALA A 19 -48.73 -1.82 -5.47
CA ALA A 19 -48.17 -1.41 -4.19
C ALA A 19 -48.42 -2.44 -3.08
N GLN A 20 -49.59 -3.07 -3.04
CA GLN A 20 -49.92 -4.12 -2.05
C GLN A 20 -49.08 -5.38 -2.25
N ILE A 21 -48.81 -5.75 -3.51
CA ILE A 21 -47.96 -6.90 -3.81
C ILE A 21 -46.50 -6.58 -3.46
N ALA A 22 -46.03 -5.37 -3.78
CA ALA A 22 -44.66 -4.95 -3.50
C ALA A 22 -44.36 -4.80 -2.00
N SER A 23 -45.31 -4.32 -1.19
CA SER A 23 -45.10 -4.12 0.25
C SER A 23 -44.77 -5.41 0.98
N LYS A 24 -45.37 -6.55 0.61
CA LYS A 24 -45.04 -7.88 1.18
C LYS A 24 -43.56 -8.22 1.01
N TYR A 25 -43.02 -8.04 -0.19
CA TYR A 25 -41.62 -8.37 -0.50
C TYR A 25 -40.64 -7.36 0.11
N LEU A 26 -41.01 -6.07 0.10
CA LEU A 26 -40.20 -5.02 0.71
C LEU A 26 -40.14 -5.15 2.23
N LEU A 27 -41.24 -5.52 2.89
CA LEU A 27 -41.25 -5.76 4.33
C LEU A 27 -40.35 -6.95 4.69
N TYR A 28 -40.41 -8.02 3.91
CA TYR A 28 -39.51 -9.17 4.09
C TYR A 28 -38.03 -8.78 3.91
N ALA A 29 -37.72 -8.04 2.85
CA ALA A 29 -36.36 -7.55 2.60
C ALA A 29 -35.89 -6.57 3.69
N LEU A 30 -36.77 -5.71 4.20
CA LEU A 30 -36.48 -4.78 5.29
C LEU A 30 -36.12 -5.53 6.57
N LEU A 31 -36.93 -6.51 6.98
CA LEU A 31 -36.67 -7.28 8.21
C LEU A 31 -35.36 -8.07 8.11
N ALA A 32 -35.13 -8.74 6.97
CA ALA A 32 -33.91 -9.49 6.74
C ALA A 32 -32.66 -8.59 6.72
N SER A 33 -32.72 -7.44 6.04
CA SER A 33 -31.59 -6.50 5.97
C SER A 33 -31.34 -5.78 7.29
N LEU A 34 -32.39 -5.46 8.07
CA LEU A 34 -32.24 -4.85 9.39
C LEU A 34 -31.54 -5.81 10.37
N LEU A 35 -31.98 -7.07 10.44
CA LEU A 35 -31.33 -8.09 11.26
C LEU A 35 -29.89 -8.31 10.83
N GLY A 36 -29.65 -8.44 9.52
CA GLY A 36 -28.31 -8.58 8.96
C GLY A 36 -27.40 -7.40 9.27
N ALA A 37 -27.91 -6.16 9.20
CA ALA A 37 -27.17 -4.95 9.53
C ALA A 37 -26.81 -4.90 11.01
N VAL A 38 -27.75 -5.20 11.91
CA VAL A 38 -27.50 -5.20 13.36
C VAL A 38 -26.44 -6.24 13.73
N ILE A 39 -26.61 -7.50 13.28
CA ILE A 39 -25.67 -8.58 13.58
C ILE A 39 -24.32 -8.30 12.93
N GLY A 40 -24.32 -7.83 11.68
CA GLY A 40 -23.12 -7.51 10.93
C GLY A 40 -22.30 -6.41 11.60
N ILE A 41 -22.94 -5.29 11.96
CA ILE A 41 -22.27 -4.18 12.65
C ILE A 41 -21.77 -4.66 14.02
N ALA A 42 -22.60 -5.35 14.82
CA ALA A 42 -22.20 -5.81 16.15
C ALA A 42 -21.01 -6.77 16.13
N CYS A 43 -20.93 -7.67 15.13
CA CYS A 43 -19.86 -8.66 15.03
C CYS A 43 -18.62 -8.10 14.32
N LEU A 44 -18.77 -7.55 13.10
CA LEU A 44 -17.64 -7.08 12.30
C LEU A 44 -16.95 -5.85 12.88
N SER A 45 -17.67 -4.97 13.58
CA SER A 45 -17.02 -3.83 14.28
C SER A 45 -16.10 -4.26 15.41
N GLN A 46 -16.21 -5.50 15.90
CA GLN A 46 -15.35 -6.04 16.94
C GLN A 46 -14.27 -6.93 16.35
N VAL A 47 -14.65 -7.83 15.44
CA VAL A 47 -13.72 -8.81 14.86
C VAL A 47 -12.71 -8.15 13.93
N LEU A 48 -13.15 -7.27 13.02
CA LEU A 48 -12.26 -6.70 12.02
C LEU A 48 -11.17 -5.80 12.65
N PRO A 49 -11.49 -4.84 13.54
CA PRO A 49 -10.45 -4.04 14.19
C PRO A 49 -9.56 -4.88 15.10
N GLY A 50 -10.11 -5.90 15.78
CA GLY A 50 -9.33 -6.81 16.59
C GLY A 50 -8.26 -7.54 15.78
N VAL A 51 -8.64 -8.14 14.64
CA VAL A 51 -7.69 -8.81 13.75
C VAL A 51 -6.65 -7.85 13.20
N ILE A 52 -7.06 -6.63 12.78
CA ILE A 52 -6.14 -5.62 12.26
C ILE A 52 -5.16 -5.17 13.35
N ILE A 53 -5.63 -4.80 14.53
CA ILE A 53 -4.78 -4.34 15.64
C ILE A 53 -3.83 -5.45 16.09
N SER A 54 -4.29 -6.71 16.15
CA SER A 54 -3.42 -7.84 16.44
C SER A 54 -2.34 -8.05 15.37
N ALA A 55 -2.68 -7.90 14.09
CA ALA A 55 -1.73 -8.01 12.99
C ALA A 55 -0.69 -6.88 12.99
N TYR A 56 -1.08 -5.65 13.35
CA TYR A 56 -0.11 -4.55 13.52
C TYR A 56 0.65 -4.65 14.85
N GLY A 57 0.05 -5.26 15.88
CA GLY A 57 0.64 -5.45 17.20
C GLY A 57 1.86 -6.36 17.21
N SER A 58 2.08 -7.16 16.16
CA SER A 58 3.32 -7.93 15.99
C SER A 58 4.51 -7.06 15.54
N ILE A 59 4.26 -5.91 14.91
CA ILE A 59 5.30 -5.01 14.40
C ILE A 59 5.44 -3.77 15.28
N TYR A 60 4.32 -3.27 15.83
CA TYR A 60 4.27 -2.02 16.59
C TYR A 60 3.66 -2.23 17.97
N THR A 61 4.23 -1.58 18.99
CA THR A 61 3.63 -1.51 20.32
C THR A 61 2.45 -0.53 20.33
N ILE A 62 1.30 -0.97 19.83
CA ILE A 62 0.08 -0.15 19.80
C ILE A 62 -0.60 -0.22 21.17
N PRO A 63 -0.92 0.92 21.81
CA PRO A 63 -1.76 0.95 22.99
C PRO A 63 -3.16 0.42 22.63
N ASN A 64 -3.39 -0.87 22.82
CA ASN A 64 -4.68 -1.48 22.57
C ASN A 64 -5.56 -1.26 23.79
N GLY A 65 -6.63 -0.45 23.65
CA GLY A 65 -7.61 -0.22 24.71
C GLY A 65 -8.40 -1.48 25.13
N GLY A 66 -8.21 -2.59 24.42
CA GLY A 66 -8.93 -3.84 24.64
C GLY A 66 -10.34 -3.79 24.05
N ALA A 67 -10.90 -4.96 23.74
CA ALA A 67 -12.30 -5.06 23.35
C ALA A 67 -13.21 -4.73 24.55
N PRO A 68 -14.37 -4.05 24.35
CA PRO A 68 -15.00 -3.76 23.07
C PRO A 68 -14.54 -2.44 22.43
N TYR A 69 -14.36 -2.47 21.11
CA TYR A 69 -14.08 -1.28 20.31
C TYR A 69 -15.32 -0.39 20.22
N SER A 70 -15.13 0.93 20.33
CA SER A 70 -16.23 1.89 20.32
C SER A 70 -16.92 1.90 18.96
N ILE A 71 -18.23 1.64 18.96
CA ILE A 71 -19.05 1.73 17.75
C ILE A 71 -19.46 3.19 17.58
N GLN A 72 -18.85 3.85 16.59
CA GLN A 72 -19.27 5.18 16.19
C GLN A 72 -20.66 5.10 15.54
N LEU A 73 -21.66 5.65 16.24
CA LEU A 73 -23.07 5.48 15.90
C LEU A 73 -23.42 6.12 14.55
N ASP A 74 -22.78 7.23 14.21
CA ASP A 74 -22.92 7.93 12.92
C ASP A 74 -22.49 7.04 11.73
N SER A 75 -21.31 6.43 11.83
CA SER A 75 -20.77 5.53 10.82
C SER A 75 -21.55 4.21 10.73
N ALA A 76 -21.97 3.68 11.89
CA ALA A 76 -22.83 2.50 11.97
C ALA A 76 -24.22 2.75 11.34
N LEU A 77 -24.83 3.91 11.59
CA LEU A 77 -26.10 4.27 10.99
C LEU A 77 -25.96 4.48 9.48
N LEU A 78 -24.92 5.17 9.02
CA LEU A 78 -24.70 5.40 7.59
C LEU A 78 -24.49 4.09 6.82
N SER A 79 -23.67 3.19 7.36
CA SER A 79 -23.43 1.86 6.76
C SER A 79 -24.68 0.97 6.81
N GLY A 80 -25.38 0.92 7.94
CA GLY A 80 -26.62 0.16 8.09
C GLY A 80 -27.72 0.65 7.14
N LEU A 81 -27.99 1.97 7.12
CA LEU A 81 -29.01 2.57 6.26
C LEU A 81 -28.66 2.43 4.78
N SER A 82 -27.40 2.57 4.38
CA SER A 82 -27.00 2.36 2.99
C SER A 82 -27.17 0.90 2.55
N GLY A 83 -26.78 -0.07 3.38
CA GLY A 83 -26.99 -1.50 3.11
C GLY A 83 -28.48 -1.88 2.99
N ILE A 84 -29.31 -1.40 3.91
CA ILE A 84 -30.76 -1.56 3.86
C ILE A 84 -31.32 -0.89 2.60
N GLY A 85 -30.89 0.34 2.30
CA GLY A 85 -31.30 1.10 1.13
C GLY A 85 -31.02 0.37 -0.18
N ILE A 86 -29.80 -0.15 -0.36
CA ILE A 86 -29.41 -0.94 -1.55
C ILE A 86 -30.26 -2.21 -1.67
N THR A 87 -30.50 -2.90 -0.56
CA THR A 87 -31.32 -4.12 -0.53
C THR A 87 -32.77 -3.84 -0.93
N LEU A 88 -33.35 -2.77 -0.40
CA LEU A 88 -34.71 -2.33 -0.72
C LEU A 88 -34.82 -1.86 -2.17
N LEU A 89 -33.87 -1.05 -2.67
CA LEU A 89 -33.82 -0.61 -4.06
C LEU A 89 -33.73 -1.80 -5.03
N SER A 90 -32.87 -2.77 -4.72
CA SER A 90 -32.71 -3.99 -5.52
C SER A 90 -33.99 -4.84 -5.51
N THR A 91 -34.63 -4.99 -4.34
CA THR A 91 -35.89 -5.72 -4.20
C THR A 91 -37.01 -5.02 -4.95
N MET A 92 -37.13 -3.69 -4.83
CA MET A 92 -38.10 -2.87 -5.55
C MET A 92 -37.94 -3.03 -7.06
N ALA A 93 -36.71 -2.91 -7.57
CA ALA A 93 -36.42 -3.08 -9.00
C ALA A 93 -36.82 -4.47 -9.50
N ALA A 94 -36.53 -5.53 -8.72
CA ALA A 94 -36.89 -6.91 -9.07
C ALA A 94 -38.42 -7.14 -9.07
N VAL A 95 -39.13 -6.58 -8.09
CA VAL A 95 -40.59 -6.69 -7.99
C VAL A 95 -41.28 -5.90 -9.10
N LEU A 96 -40.89 -4.65 -9.33
CA LEU A 96 -41.44 -3.82 -10.41
C LEU A 96 -41.17 -4.46 -11.78
N SER A 97 -39.99 -5.03 -11.99
CA SER A 97 -39.69 -5.78 -13.21
C SER A 97 -40.62 -6.98 -13.41
N SER A 98 -41.05 -7.64 -12.32
CA SER A 98 -41.96 -8.78 -12.39
C SER A 98 -43.42 -8.33 -12.58
N LEU A 99 -43.82 -7.22 -11.94
CA LEU A 99 -45.18 -6.67 -12.01
C LEU A 99 -45.50 -6.03 -13.37
N LYS A 100 -44.50 -5.69 -14.18
CA LYS A 100 -44.68 -5.26 -15.58
C LYS A 100 -45.20 -6.38 -16.49
N GLU A 101 -45.01 -7.64 -16.14
CA GLU A 101 -45.48 -8.77 -16.94
C GLU A 101 -46.99 -9.00 -16.77
N GLU A 102 -47.66 -9.55 -17.79
CA GLU A 102 -49.10 -9.86 -17.72
C GLU A 102 -49.39 -11.03 -16.75
N PRO A 103 -50.52 -11.02 -16.02
CA PRO A 103 -50.85 -12.08 -15.05
C PRO A 103 -50.84 -13.49 -15.65
N SER A 104 -51.38 -13.64 -16.86
CA SER A 104 -51.40 -14.90 -17.63
C SER A 104 -49.99 -15.42 -17.90
N SER A 105 -49.04 -14.53 -18.21
CA SER A 105 -47.64 -14.87 -18.47
C SER A 105 -46.84 -15.22 -17.20
N LEU A 106 -47.25 -14.68 -16.04
CA LEU A 106 -46.63 -14.96 -14.74
C LEU A 106 -47.02 -16.32 -14.17
N MET A 107 -48.23 -16.80 -14.51
CA MET A 107 -48.75 -18.10 -14.07
C MET A 107 -48.21 -19.28 -14.88
N LEU A 108 -47.61 -19.03 -16.05
CA LEU A 108 -47.03 -20.07 -16.89
C LEU A 108 -45.56 -20.35 -16.51
N PRO A 109 -45.12 -21.62 -16.55
CA PRO A 109 -43.71 -21.94 -16.44
C PRO A 109 -42.94 -21.19 -17.54
N LYS A 110 -41.85 -20.52 -17.16
CA LYS A 110 -41.11 -19.64 -18.06
C LYS A 110 -40.59 -20.46 -19.24
N ALA A 111 -41.09 -20.17 -20.44
CA ALA A 111 -40.67 -20.88 -21.65
C ALA A 111 -39.14 -20.86 -21.75
N PRO A 112 -38.49 -22.00 -22.05
CA PRO A 112 -37.05 -22.03 -22.11
C PRO A 112 -36.61 -21.18 -23.30
N LYS A 113 -35.76 -20.18 -23.06
CA LYS A 113 -35.36 -19.17 -24.08
C LYS A 113 -35.03 -19.83 -25.42
N ALA A 114 -35.46 -19.27 -26.55
CA ALA A 114 -35.15 -19.84 -27.86
C ALA A 114 -33.63 -20.04 -28.03
N GLY A 115 -33.22 -21.19 -28.56
CA GLY A 115 -31.82 -21.46 -28.88
C GLY A 115 -31.38 -20.60 -30.06
N SER A 116 -30.40 -19.72 -29.86
CA SER A 116 -29.82 -18.89 -30.93
C SER A 116 -28.58 -19.57 -31.52
N LYS A 117 -28.33 -19.39 -32.83
CA LYS A 117 -27.07 -19.81 -33.49
C LYS A 117 -25.85 -19.23 -32.74
N ILE A 118 -24.79 -20.02 -32.64
CA ILE A 118 -23.59 -19.65 -31.87
C ILE A 118 -22.48 -19.27 -32.83
N LEU A 119 -21.70 -18.24 -32.50
CA LEU A 119 -20.55 -17.82 -33.32
C LEU A 119 -19.52 -18.95 -33.49
N LEU A 120 -19.38 -19.82 -32.49
CA LEU A 120 -18.51 -21.00 -32.54
C LEU A 120 -18.93 -22.04 -33.60
N GLU A 121 -20.20 -22.05 -34.03
CA GLU A 121 -20.66 -22.91 -35.15
C GLU A 121 -20.07 -22.43 -36.50
N ARG A 122 -19.58 -21.19 -36.57
CA ARG A 122 -18.94 -20.62 -37.76
C ARG A 122 -17.45 -20.98 -37.87
N VAL A 123 -16.85 -21.53 -36.79
CA VAL A 123 -15.46 -21.98 -36.76
C VAL A 123 -15.43 -23.51 -36.92
N GLU A 124 -15.67 -23.97 -38.16
CA GLU A 124 -15.79 -25.39 -38.53
C GLU A 124 -14.67 -26.33 -38.04
N PRO A 125 -13.35 -25.98 -38.09
CA PRO A 125 -12.31 -26.92 -37.69
C PRO A 125 -12.33 -27.24 -36.19
N LEU A 126 -12.78 -26.29 -35.36
CA LEU A 126 -12.91 -26.49 -33.92
C LEU A 126 -14.24 -27.17 -33.58
N TRP A 127 -15.33 -26.80 -34.27
CA TRP A 127 -16.66 -27.33 -34.02
C TRP A 127 -16.84 -28.78 -34.47
N SER A 128 -16.22 -29.18 -35.59
CA SER A 128 -16.27 -30.55 -36.11
C SER A 128 -15.63 -31.57 -35.17
N ARG A 129 -14.58 -31.18 -34.43
CA ARG A 129 -13.82 -32.01 -33.48
C ARG A 129 -14.48 -32.19 -32.11
N LEU A 130 -15.51 -31.42 -31.78
CA LEU A 130 -16.22 -31.53 -30.49
C LEU A 130 -17.22 -32.69 -30.50
N SER A 131 -17.26 -33.46 -29.42
CA SER A 131 -18.27 -34.50 -29.22
C SER A 131 -19.67 -33.91 -29.09
N PHE A 132 -20.70 -34.73 -29.34
CA PHE A 132 -22.10 -34.29 -29.26
C PHE A 132 -22.44 -33.67 -27.90
N SER A 133 -21.95 -34.26 -26.79
CA SER A 133 -22.16 -33.73 -25.44
C SER A 133 -21.59 -32.32 -25.29
N TRP A 134 -20.38 -32.05 -25.79
CA TRP A 134 -19.79 -30.70 -25.74
C TRP A 134 -20.57 -29.69 -26.59
N LYS A 135 -21.04 -30.09 -27.77
CA LYS A 135 -21.88 -29.23 -28.63
C LYS A 135 -23.17 -28.82 -27.93
N VAL A 136 -23.82 -29.75 -27.21
CA VAL A 136 -25.03 -29.49 -26.43
C VAL A 136 -24.74 -28.60 -25.21
N THR A 137 -23.65 -28.84 -24.49
CA THR A 137 -23.23 -28.03 -23.33
C THR A 137 -22.94 -26.59 -23.73
N ILE A 138 -22.16 -26.37 -24.80
CA ILE A 138 -21.84 -25.02 -25.30
C ILE A 138 -23.11 -24.29 -25.74
N ARG A 139 -24.04 -25.00 -26.40
CA ARG A 139 -25.38 -24.44 -26.72
C ARG A 139 -26.15 -24.02 -25.49
N ASN A 140 -26.14 -24.83 -24.43
CA ASN A 140 -26.81 -24.47 -23.18
C ASN A 140 -26.14 -23.28 -22.49
N LEU A 141 -24.81 -23.23 -22.43
CA LEU A 141 -24.06 -22.09 -21.88
C LEU A 141 -24.42 -20.77 -22.57
N VAL A 142 -24.43 -20.77 -23.91
CA VAL A 142 -24.75 -19.58 -24.72
C VAL A 142 -26.25 -19.25 -24.71
N ARG A 143 -27.12 -20.23 -24.47
CA ARG A 143 -28.57 -20.02 -24.25
C ARG A 143 -28.83 -19.26 -22.95
N TYR A 144 -28.04 -19.51 -21.91
CA TYR A 144 -28.19 -18.91 -20.57
C TYR A 144 -27.12 -17.86 -20.25
N LYS A 145 -26.83 -16.93 -21.19
CA LYS A 145 -25.77 -15.91 -21.07
C LYS A 145 -25.73 -15.15 -19.73
N ARG A 146 -26.88 -14.81 -19.14
CA ARG A 146 -26.92 -14.12 -17.84
C ARG A 146 -26.34 -14.97 -16.71
N ARG A 147 -26.66 -16.27 -16.68
CA ARG A 147 -26.15 -17.22 -15.68
C ARG A 147 -24.65 -17.47 -15.89
N LEU A 148 -24.24 -17.57 -17.15
CA LEU A 148 -22.82 -17.66 -17.51
C LEU A 148 -22.03 -16.43 -17.05
N ILE A 149 -22.49 -15.22 -17.36
CA ILE A 149 -21.79 -13.99 -16.95
C ILE A 149 -21.73 -13.88 -15.42
N MET A 150 -22.83 -14.16 -14.71
CA MET A 150 -22.85 -14.13 -13.24
C MET A 150 -21.81 -15.10 -12.63
N THR A 151 -21.75 -16.33 -13.14
CA THR A 151 -20.78 -17.33 -12.64
C THR A 151 -19.35 -16.98 -13.01
N LEU A 152 -19.12 -16.51 -14.24
CA LEU A 152 -17.80 -16.07 -14.70
C LEU A 152 -17.28 -14.90 -13.86
N VAL A 153 -18.11 -13.88 -13.61
CA VAL A 153 -17.73 -12.73 -12.77
C VAL A 153 -17.43 -13.18 -11.34
N GLY A 154 -18.19 -14.13 -10.79
CA GLY A 154 -17.92 -14.68 -9.47
C GLY A 154 -16.56 -15.38 -9.39
N ILE A 155 -16.29 -16.31 -10.30
CA ILE A 155 -15.02 -17.04 -10.33
C ILE A 155 -13.86 -16.09 -10.63
N ALA A 156 -13.99 -15.24 -11.65
CA ALA A 156 -12.97 -14.26 -12.01
C ALA A 156 -12.68 -13.29 -10.87
N GLY A 157 -13.71 -12.84 -10.13
CA GLY A 157 -13.56 -11.97 -8.98
C GLY A 157 -12.77 -12.64 -7.85
N CYS A 158 -13.12 -13.88 -7.49
CA CYS A 158 -12.37 -14.62 -6.48
C CYS A 158 -10.91 -14.85 -6.90
N THR A 159 -10.67 -15.25 -8.16
CA THR A 159 -9.29 -15.46 -8.65
C THR A 159 -8.51 -14.16 -8.75
N ALA A 160 -9.16 -13.04 -9.11
CA ALA A 160 -8.51 -11.73 -9.18
C ALA A 160 -8.09 -11.23 -7.80
N LEU A 161 -8.93 -11.42 -6.77
CA LEU A 161 -8.58 -11.06 -5.40
C LEU A 161 -7.37 -11.86 -4.89
N LEU A 162 -7.32 -13.16 -5.17
CA LEU A 162 -6.16 -13.99 -4.81
C LEU A 162 -4.90 -13.55 -5.55
N LEU A 163 -4.99 -13.27 -6.85
CA LEU A 163 -3.85 -12.81 -7.64
C LEU A 163 -3.32 -11.46 -7.13
N VAL A 164 -4.21 -10.54 -6.77
CA VAL A 164 -3.82 -9.25 -6.18
C VAL A 164 -3.15 -9.43 -4.83
N ALA A 165 -3.66 -10.33 -3.98
CA ALA A 165 -3.06 -10.61 -2.67
C ALA A 165 -1.63 -11.17 -2.80
N PHE A 166 -1.44 -12.19 -3.64
CA PHE A 166 -0.10 -12.74 -3.88
C PHE A 166 0.82 -11.76 -4.60
N GLY A 167 0.30 -11.02 -5.60
CA GLY A 167 1.08 -10.00 -6.29
C GLY A 167 1.56 -8.89 -5.35
N LEU A 168 0.74 -8.48 -4.38
CA LEU A 168 1.13 -7.51 -3.35
C LEU A 168 2.20 -8.08 -2.42
N ARG A 169 2.04 -9.33 -1.95
CA ARG A 169 3.01 -10.03 -1.11
C ARG A 169 4.39 -10.13 -1.79
N ASP A 170 4.40 -10.59 -3.03
CA ASP A 170 5.64 -10.74 -3.81
C ASP A 170 6.28 -9.37 -4.07
N SER A 171 5.48 -8.36 -4.44
CA SER A 171 5.98 -6.99 -4.66
C SER A 171 6.63 -6.38 -3.41
N ILE A 172 6.10 -6.68 -2.21
CA ILE A 172 6.69 -6.20 -0.95
C ILE A 172 8.00 -6.94 -0.66
N SER A 173 8.03 -8.26 -0.86
CA SER A 173 9.25 -9.06 -0.66
C SER A 173 10.38 -8.60 -1.59
N ASP A 174 10.06 -8.38 -2.87
CA ASP A 174 11.03 -7.93 -3.87
C ASP A 174 11.64 -6.57 -3.53
N ILE A 175 10.93 -5.68 -2.83
CA ILE A 175 11.49 -4.38 -2.40
C ILE A 175 12.66 -4.60 -1.44
N ILE A 176 12.55 -5.56 -0.53
CA ILE A 176 13.61 -5.82 0.46
C ILE A 176 14.86 -6.37 -0.24
N ASP A 177 14.68 -7.34 -1.13
CA ASP A 177 15.79 -7.99 -1.82
C ASP A 177 16.45 -7.08 -2.88
N ASN A 178 15.73 -6.09 -3.40
CA ASN A 178 16.30 -5.08 -4.31
C ASN A 178 16.89 -3.85 -3.59
N GLN A 179 16.41 -3.49 -2.39
CA GLN A 179 16.90 -2.30 -1.69
C GLN A 179 18.25 -2.55 -1.01
N TRP A 180 18.35 -3.52 -0.09
CA TRP A 180 19.55 -3.65 0.74
C TRP A 180 20.73 -4.32 0.00
N PRO A 181 20.57 -5.49 -0.63
CA PRO A 181 21.69 -6.12 -1.34
C PRO A 181 22.22 -5.29 -2.54
N ALA A 182 21.36 -4.53 -3.22
CA ALA A 182 21.72 -3.89 -4.49
C ALA A 182 21.87 -2.36 -4.42
N ILE A 183 21.26 -1.69 -3.44
CA ILE A 183 21.26 -0.22 -3.34
C ILE A 183 21.90 0.24 -2.03
N SER A 184 21.51 -0.27 -0.86
CA SER A 184 21.95 0.20 0.46
C SER A 184 22.91 -0.78 1.14
N HIS A 185 24.21 -0.45 1.18
CA HIS A 185 25.28 -1.35 1.64
C HIS A 185 25.58 -1.23 3.13
N TYR A 186 24.54 -1.14 3.96
CA TYR A 186 24.63 -1.08 5.41
C TYR A 186 23.46 -1.81 6.05
N ASP A 187 23.66 -2.32 7.25
CA ASP A 187 22.63 -3.02 8.01
C ASP A 187 22.52 -2.57 9.47
N TYR A 188 23.31 -1.58 9.86
CA TYR A 188 23.35 -1.03 11.22
C TYR A 188 23.65 0.47 11.17
N ILE A 189 22.90 1.26 11.93
CA ILE A 189 23.03 2.71 12.01
C ILE A 189 23.24 3.11 13.46
N VAL A 190 24.27 3.90 13.72
CA VAL A 190 24.50 4.57 15.01
C VAL A 190 24.34 6.07 14.76
N GLY A 191 23.15 6.60 15.06
CA GLY A 191 22.86 8.02 14.98
C GLY A 191 23.43 8.75 16.18
N MET A 192 24.10 9.88 15.95
CA MET A 192 24.76 10.67 16.99
C MET A 192 23.95 11.91 17.36
N THR A 193 24.26 12.49 18.51
CA THR A 193 23.76 13.83 18.87
C THR A 193 24.45 14.90 18.03
N SER A 194 23.81 16.07 17.86
CA SER A 194 24.37 17.18 17.08
C SER A 194 25.59 17.83 17.72
N ASP A 195 25.79 17.63 19.03
CA ASP A 195 26.91 18.14 19.81
C ASP A 195 28.04 17.12 20.04
N VAL A 196 28.01 15.99 19.32
CA VAL A 196 29.02 14.93 19.46
C VAL A 196 30.44 15.45 19.18
N SER A 197 31.36 15.14 20.08
CA SER A 197 32.77 15.48 19.88
C SER A 197 33.43 14.53 18.88
N SER A 198 34.50 14.99 18.22
CA SER A 198 35.30 14.13 17.33
C SER A 198 35.87 12.90 18.05
N GLU A 199 36.21 13.04 19.33
CA GLU A 199 36.77 11.94 20.14
C GLU A 199 35.71 10.86 20.43
N GLU A 200 34.48 11.26 20.74
CA GLU A 200 33.36 10.33 20.94
C GLU A 200 33.01 9.61 19.62
N ALA A 201 32.97 10.33 18.50
CA ALA A 201 32.71 9.74 17.19
C ALA A 201 33.79 8.72 16.80
N ASP A 202 35.07 9.02 17.06
CA ASP A 202 36.19 8.12 16.81
C ASP A 202 36.16 6.89 17.75
N GLN A 203 35.73 7.07 18.99
CA GLN A 203 35.53 5.96 19.92
C GLN A 203 34.44 5.00 19.39
N ILE A 204 33.29 5.51 18.94
CA ILE A 204 32.23 4.68 18.36
C ILE A 204 32.75 3.91 17.13
N ASN A 205 33.54 4.55 16.27
CA ASN A 205 34.16 3.89 15.13
C ASN A 205 35.11 2.76 15.57
N ALA A 206 35.94 2.99 16.60
CA ALA A 206 36.82 1.96 17.14
C ALA A 206 36.03 0.75 17.69
N GLU A 207 34.90 0.99 18.33
CA GLU A 207 34.03 -0.09 18.82
C GLU A 207 33.37 -0.88 17.69
N LEU A 208 32.90 -0.21 16.63
CA LEU A 208 32.40 -0.87 15.42
C LEU A 208 33.46 -1.81 14.82
N ASN A 209 34.70 -1.35 14.74
CA ASN A 209 35.82 -2.17 14.26
C ASN A 209 36.12 -3.36 15.20
N GLN A 210 36.00 -3.20 16.51
CA GLN A 210 36.22 -4.30 17.48
C GLN A 210 35.19 -5.42 17.36
N VAL A 211 33.94 -5.08 17.02
CA VAL A 211 32.87 -6.05 16.76
C VAL A 211 33.01 -6.71 15.38
N GLY A 212 33.97 -6.27 14.57
CA GLY A 212 34.22 -6.80 13.24
C GLY A 212 33.27 -6.24 12.18
N ALA A 213 32.77 -5.02 12.37
CA ALA A 213 31.97 -4.35 11.37
C ALA A 213 32.78 -4.04 10.10
N THR A 214 32.09 -3.99 8.97
CA THR A 214 32.65 -3.69 7.64
C THR A 214 31.85 -2.57 6.98
N ASN A 215 32.33 -2.01 5.86
CA ASN A 215 31.67 -0.90 5.14
C ASN A 215 31.26 0.27 6.06
N ILE A 216 32.18 0.69 6.93
CA ILE A 216 31.92 1.73 7.92
C ILE A 216 32.05 3.10 7.25
N HIS A 217 30.97 3.87 7.22
CA HIS A 217 30.90 5.19 6.60
C HIS A 217 30.26 6.21 7.55
N ARG A 218 30.87 7.40 7.64
CA ARG A 218 30.31 8.53 8.40
C ARG A 218 29.45 9.37 7.48
N ILE A 219 28.18 9.52 7.81
CA ILE A 219 27.21 10.25 7.00
C ILE A 219 26.53 11.29 7.86
N THR A 220 26.51 12.52 7.37
CA THR A 220 25.76 13.62 7.94
C THR A 220 24.36 13.63 7.35
N ARG A 221 23.36 13.84 8.20
CA ARG A 221 21.94 13.87 7.85
C ARG A 221 21.33 15.18 8.30
N GLU A 222 20.45 15.71 7.45
CA GLU A 222 19.64 16.87 7.81
C GLU A 222 18.22 16.75 7.24
N ASN A 223 17.21 17.10 8.03
CA ASN A 223 15.82 17.03 7.60
C ASN A 223 15.39 18.36 6.97
N VAL A 224 15.03 18.33 5.70
CA VAL A 224 14.69 19.54 4.95
C VAL A 224 13.29 19.47 4.35
N LEU A 225 12.77 20.64 4.00
CA LEU A 225 11.54 20.78 3.21
C LEU A 225 11.93 21.25 1.82
N LEU A 226 11.41 20.57 0.81
CA LEU A 226 11.64 20.90 -0.59
C LEU A 226 10.41 21.52 -1.22
N GLU A 227 10.63 22.57 -2.01
CA GLU A 227 9.65 23.11 -2.95
C GLU A 227 10.22 23.02 -4.37
N SER A 228 9.34 22.82 -5.34
CA SER A 228 9.68 22.81 -6.77
C SER A 228 8.73 23.70 -7.55
N PRO A 229 9.17 24.30 -8.67
CA PRO A 229 8.32 25.16 -9.50
C PRO A 229 7.08 24.46 -10.08
N THR A 230 7.12 23.13 -10.14
CA THR A 230 6.09 22.24 -10.70
C THR A 230 4.99 21.89 -9.72
N GLN A 231 5.22 22.04 -8.41
CA GLN A 231 4.20 21.84 -7.39
C GLN A 231 3.30 23.08 -7.23
N LYS A 232 2.17 22.91 -6.55
CA LYS A 232 1.36 24.06 -6.12
C LYS A 232 2.20 24.90 -5.16
N ALA A 233 2.23 26.22 -5.37
CA ALA A 233 2.94 27.14 -4.49
C ALA A 233 2.56 26.91 -3.02
N GLY A 234 3.56 26.79 -2.14
CA GLY A 234 3.40 26.48 -0.71
C GLY A 234 3.28 24.99 -0.39
N SER A 235 3.38 24.09 -1.38
CA SER A 235 3.44 22.65 -1.16
C SER A 235 4.88 22.25 -0.79
N LEU A 236 5.09 21.94 0.48
CA LEU A 236 6.40 21.52 0.99
C LEU A 236 6.49 19.99 1.09
N THR A 237 7.57 19.43 0.56
CA THR A 237 7.86 17.99 0.60
C THR A 237 9.01 17.71 1.55
N ARG A 238 8.75 17.01 2.66
CA ARG A 238 9.79 16.60 3.61
C ARG A 238 10.68 15.49 3.06
N THR A 239 11.98 15.64 3.24
CA THR A 239 13.00 14.65 2.89
C THR A 239 14.21 14.79 3.83
N THR A 240 15.17 13.87 3.69
CA THR A 240 16.42 13.89 4.43
C THR A 240 17.57 14.02 3.44
N ILE A 241 18.46 14.98 3.70
CA ILE A 241 19.74 15.12 3.03
C ILE A 241 20.69 14.07 3.58
N MET A 242 21.43 13.40 2.70
CA MET A 242 22.55 12.54 3.07
C MET A 242 23.81 13.09 2.41
N THR A 243 24.80 13.42 3.22
CA THR A 243 26.07 14.01 2.77
C THR A 243 27.22 13.44 3.59
N SER A 244 28.45 13.61 3.10
CA SER A 244 29.67 13.32 3.84
C SER A 244 30.77 14.24 3.34
N ASN A 245 31.81 14.45 4.14
CA ASN A 245 33.04 15.13 3.72
C ASN A 245 33.84 14.29 2.71
N SER A 246 33.55 12.98 2.60
CA SER A 246 34.18 12.07 1.65
C SER A 246 33.15 11.55 0.65
N LEU A 247 33.40 11.77 -0.65
CA LEU A 247 32.58 11.19 -1.71
C LEU A 247 32.56 9.65 -1.67
N GLN A 248 33.65 9.03 -1.21
CA GLN A 248 33.72 7.58 -1.06
C GLN A 248 32.70 7.06 -0.05
N ASP A 249 32.44 7.81 1.02
CA ASP A 249 31.45 7.41 2.02
C ASP A 249 30.03 7.38 1.45
N LEU A 250 29.69 8.35 0.59
CA LEU A 250 28.38 8.37 -0.07
C LEU A 250 28.23 7.23 -1.09
N THR A 251 29.28 6.97 -1.88
CA THR A 251 29.25 5.86 -2.86
C THR A 251 29.34 4.48 -2.23
N GLY A 252 29.97 4.39 -1.05
CA GLY A 252 30.08 3.17 -0.26
C GLY A 252 28.78 2.88 0.50
N LEU A 253 28.11 3.91 1.01
CA LEU A 253 26.80 3.79 1.65
C LEU A 253 25.73 3.25 0.69
N ALA A 254 25.68 3.81 -0.53
CA ALA A 254 24.65 3.44 -1.49
C ALA A 254 25.13 3.43 -2.94
N THR A 255 24.68 2.45 -3.71
CA THR A 255 24.86 2.43 -5.16
C THR A 255 23.87 3.37 -5.83
N LEU A 256 24.38 4.46 -6.37
CA LEU A 256 23.60 5.42 -7.14
C LEU A 256 23.66 5.05 -8.62
N ARG A 257 22.52 4.64 -9.17
CA ARG A 257 22.37 4.29 -10.59
C ARG A 257 20.99 4.64 -11.11
N ASN A 258 20.86 4.76 -12.43
CA ASN A 258 19.56 4.88 -13.06
C ASN A 258 18.85 3.52 -13.13
N ARG A 259 17.58 3.46 -12.70
CA ARG A 259 16.80 2.21 -12.66
C ARG A 259 16.60 1.54 -14.03
N LEU A 260 16.40 2.31 -15.10
CA LEU A 260 16.08 1.77 -16.42
C LEU A 260 17.32 1.43 -17.24
N SER A 261 18.33 2.31 -17.22
CA SER A 261 19.56 2.10 -17.99
C SER A 261 20.63 1.30 -17.24
N GLY A 262 20.53 1.20 -15.92
CA GLY A 262 21.54 0.58 -15.06
C GLY A 262 22.85 1.37 -14.97
N GLN A 263 22.93 2.55 -15.58
CA GLN A 263 24.14 3.37 -15.58
C GLN A 263 24.39 3.95 -14.19
N ALA A 264 25.63 3.83 -13.71
CA ALA A 264 26.08 4.46 -12.47
C ALA A 264 26.00 5.98 -12.60
N ILE A 265 25.61 6.64 -11.49
CA ILE A 265 25.59 8.09 -11.35
C ILE A 265 26.84 8.46 -10.57
N GLU A 266 27.77 9.15 -11.21
CA GLU A 266 28.98 9.63 -10.55
C GLU A 266 28.64 10.81 -9.62
N LEU A 267 29.08 10.72 -8.36
CA LEU A 267 29.01 11.84 -7.41
C LEU A 267 30.28 12.67 -7.48
N GLY A 268 30.11 13.95 -7.73
CA GLY A 268 31.13 14.99 -7.53
C GLY A 268 30.78 15.92 -6.37
N GLU A 269 31.67 16.87 -6.14
CA GLU A 269 31.57 17.89 -5.08
C GLU A 269 30.27 18.70 -5.09
N ASP A 270 29.80 19.08 -6.28
CA ASP A 270 28.58 19.87 -6.48
C ASP A 270 27.37 19.00 -6.87
N SER A 271 27.48 17.68 -6.75
CA SER A 271 26.42 16.78 -7.18
C SER A 271 25.23 16.80 -6.22
N VAL A 272 24.04 16.83 -6.80
CA VAL A 272 22.76 16.73 -6.11
C VAL A 272 21.97 15.61 -6.78
N VAL A 273 21.85 14.48 -6.10
CA VAL A 273 21.18 13.28 -6.63
C VAL A 273 19.93 13.02 -5.79
N ILE A 274 18.77 13.00 -6.44
CA ILE A 274 17.49 12.70 -5.80
C ILE A 274 17.04 11.28 -6.08
N THR A 275 16.31 10.70 -5.15
CA THR A 275 15.63 9.42 -5.37
C THR A 275 14.48 9.54 -6.40
N GLU A 276 14.24 8.51 -7.22
CA GLU A 276 13.20 8.52 -8.28
C GLU A 276 11.80 8.90 -7.75
N LYS A 277 11.45 8.42 -6.55
CA LYS A 277 10.16 8.74 -5.92
C LYS A 277 10.05 10.22 -5.53
N LEU A 278 11.15 10.81 -5.03
CA LEU A 278 11.20 12.22 -4.69
C LEU A 278 11.11 13.09 -5.96
N ALA A 279 11.85 12.72 -7.01
CA ALA A 279 11.80 13.35 -8.33
C ALA A 279 10.37 13.40 -8.89
N LYS A 280 9.66 12.26 -8.87
CA LYS A 280 8.26 12.18 -9.33
C LYS A 280 7.29 13.00 -8.48
N ARG A 281 7.50 13.03 -7.16
CA ARG A 281 6.63 13.79 -6.24
C ARG A 281 6.80 15.30 -6.45
N LEU A 282 8.03 15.76 -6.65
CA LEU A 282 8.36 17.14 -6.98
C LEU A 282 7.98 17.48 -8.43
N GLY A 283 8.02 16.50 -9.34
CA GLY A 283 7.78 16.73 -10.78
C GLY A 283 9.01 17.29 -11.50
N VAL A 284 10.20 16.97 -11.00
CA VAL A 284 11.50 17.50 -11.45
C VAL A 284 12.40 16.38 -11.98
N GLY A 285 13.34 16.73 -12.85
CA GLY A 285 14.34 15.84 -13.43
C GLY A 285 15.75 16.41 -13.36
N VAL A 286 16.68 15.78 -14.09
CA VAL A 286 18.07 16.25 -14.19
C VAL A 286 18.11 17.60 -14.89
N GLY A 287 18.79 18.58 -14.30
CA GLY A 287 18.91 19.95 -14.77
C GLY A 287 17.89 20.92 -14.17
N ASP A 288 16.84 20.42 -13.51
CA ASP A 288 15.85 21.26 -12.84
C ASP A 288 16.37 21.75 -11.48
N THR A 289 15.79 22.84 -10.98
CA THR A 289 16.13 23.42 -9.68
C THR A 289 15.07 23.13 -8.62
N ILE A 290 15.52 23.01 -7.37
CA ILE A 290 14.70 22.82 -6.19
C ILE A 290 15.08 23.85 -5.12
N GLN A 291 14.09 24.28 -4.35
CA GLN A 291 14.29 25.14 -3.19
C GLN A 291 14.34 24.28 -1.93
N VAL A 292 15.37 24.47 -1.13
CA VAL A 292 15.63 23.74 0.11
C VAL A 292 15.41 24.68 1.28
N TYR A 293 14.49 24.32 2.18
CA TYR A 293 14.22 25.03 3.42
C TYR A 293 14.71 24.20 4.60
N ALA A 294 15.40 24.85 5.55
CA ALA A 294 15.69 24.26 6.85
C ALA A 294 14.39 24.01 7.62
N GLN A 295 14.44 23.08 8.58
CA GLN A 295 13.32 22.82 9.48
C GLN A 295 13.53 23.50 10.83
N ASP A 296 12.49 24.12 11.37
CA ASP A 296 12.45 24.48 12.78
C ASP A 296 12.24 23.23 13.68
N ARG A 297 12.32 23.41 14.99
CA ARG A 297 12.14 22.32 15.98
C ARG A 297 10.77 21.64 15.93
N ILE A 298 9.78 22.24 15.27
CA ILE A 298 8.40 21.73 15.13
C ILE A 298 8.17 21.20 13.69
N GLY A 299 9.16 21.31 12.81
CA GLY A 299 9.17 20.80 11.45
C GLY A 299 8.60 21.75 10.38
N ASN A 300 8.50 23.06 10.65
CA ASN A 300 8.11 24.05 9.64
C ASN A 300 9.32 24.59 8.89
N ALA A 301 9.09 25.19 7.72
CA ALA A 301 10.14 25.88 6.98
C ALA A 301 10.68 27.06 7.81
N SER A 302 12.00 27.13 7.92
CA SER A 302 12.73 28.18 8.60
C SER A 302 13.77 28.79 7.66
N GLY A 303 13.95 30.11 7.75
CA GLY A 303 14.91 30.86 6.95
C GLY A 303 14.52 31.07 5.48
N GLU A 304 15.45 31.66 4.74
CA GLU A 304 15.35 31.82 3.28
C GLU A 304 15.73 30.50 2.58
N PRO A 305 15.06 30.14 1.47
CA PRO A 305 15.39 28.93 0.75
C PRO A 305 16.73 29.02 0.03
N SER A 306 17.48 27.93 0.06
CA SER A 306 18.68 27.74 -0.75
C SER A 306 18.32 26.94 -2.02
N THR A 307 18.84 27.37 -3.17
CA THR A 307 18.57 26.71 -4.46
C THR A 307 19.62 25.65 -4.76
N LEU A 308 19.17 24.44 -5.09
CA LEU A 308 20.02 23.38 -5.64
C LEU A 308 19.59 23.01 -7.06
N THR A 309 20.55 22.59 -7.88
CA THR A 309 20.29 22.07 -9.23
C THR A 309 20.48 20.55 -9.23
N ILE A 310 19.49 19.82 -9.71
CA ILE A 310 19.52 18.35 -9.72
C ILE A 310 20.48 17.86 -10.80
N THR A 311 21.46 17.08 -10.38
CA THR A 311 22.48 16.48 -11.27
C THR A 311 22.18 15.03 -11.63
N GLY A 312 21.37 14.33 -10.83
CA GLY A 312 21.04 12.92 -11.05
C GLY A 312 19.73 12.48 -10.40
N VAL A 313 19.14 11.42 -10.94
CA VAL A 313 17.98 10.75 -10.36
C VAL A 313 18.32 9.27 -10.17
N ALA A 314 18.46 8.85 -8.92
CA ALA A 314 18.88 7.50 -8.54
C ALA A 314 17.69 6.57 -8.25
N GLU A 315 17.88 5.30 -8.58
CA GLU A 315 17.04 4.18 -8.15
C GLU A 315 17.05 4.07 -6.62
N ASN A 316 15.85 4.02 -6.02
CA ASN A 316 15.68 3.79 -4.59
C ASN A 316 14.22 3.40 -4.30
N TYR A 317 14.00 2.36 -3.51
CA TYR A 317 12.68 1.80 -3.23
C TYR A 317 12.16 2.19 -1.83
N VAL A 318 13.06 2.35 -0.86
CA VAL A 318 12.72 2.66 0.54
C VAL A 318 13.21 4.05 0.92
N GLY A 319 12.31 4.88 1.45
CA GLY A 319 12.63 6.26 1.81
C GLY A 319 12.68 7.22 0.62
N SER A 320 12.98 8.48 0.90
CA SER A 320 13.15 9.53 -0.10
C SER A 320 14.27 10.43 0.38
N TYR A 321 15.40 10.38 -0.34
CA TYR A 321 16.65 11.01 0.05
C TYR A 321 17.12 11.99 -1.02
N LEU A 322 17.91 12.95 -0.56
CA LEU A 322 18.70 13.89 -1.35
C LEU A 322 20.17 13.64 -1.03
N TYR A 323 20.91 12.99 -1.93
CA TYR A 323 22.36 12.82 -1.80
C TYR A 323 23.05 14.07 -2.31
N VAL A 324 23.82 14.74 -1.46
CA VAL A 324 24.45 16.03 -1.78
C VAL A 324 25.95 15.89 -1.60
N GLY A 325 26.71 16.35 -2.58
CA GLY A 325 28.16 16.42 -2.50
C GLY A 325 28.63 17.47 -1.47
N PRO A 326 29.88 17.37 -0.97
CA PRO A 326 30.37 18.24 0.09
C PRO A 326 30.24 19.74 -0.25
N SER A 327 30.64 20.16 -1.45
CA SER A 327 30.58 21.59 -1.83
C SER A 327 29.14 22.11 -1.96
N ALA A 328 28.23 21.34 -2.56
CA ALA A 328 26.81 21.69 -2.62
C ALA A 328 26.17 21.73 -1.22
N TRP A 329 26.58 20.85 -0.30
CA TRP A 329 26.13 20.85 1.09
C TRP A 329 26.56 22.11 1.85
N HIS A 330 27.83 22.51 1.69
CA HIS A 330 28.35 23.73 2.32
C HIS A 330 27.62 24.99 1.82
N SER A 331 27.19 25.00 0.56
CA SER A 331 26.45 26.13 -0.04
C SER A 331 25.07 26.39 0.59
N LEU A 332 24.48 25.40 1.27
CA LEU A 332 23.13 25.52 1.84
C LEU A 332 23.09 26.38 3.11
N GLY A 333 24.18 26.44 3.87
CA GLY A 333 24.26 27.23 5.11
C GLY A 333 23.39 26.73 6.26
N ILE A 334 23.02 25.44 6.27
CA ILE A 334 22.10 24.82 7.26
C ILE A 334 22.78 23.74 8.11
N GLN A 335 24.10 23.85 8.32
CA GLN A 335 24.89 22.79 8.94
C GLN A 335 24.72 22.71 10.46
N ASP A 336 24.21 23.75 11.12
CA ASP A 336 24.19 23.87 12.58
C ASP A 336 23.33 22.81 13.29
N ASP A 337 22.27 22.32 12.63
CA ASP A 337 21.35 21.31 13.17
C ASP A 337 21.62 19.90 12.62
N ALA A 338 22.62 19.75 11.75
CA ALA A 338 22.91 18.49 11.09
C ALA A 338 23.45 17.47 12.09
N THR A 339 23.03 16.21 11.91
CA THR A 339 23.42 15.10 12.79
C THR A 339 24.26 14.09 12.04
N ASP A 340 25.35 13.66 12.65
CA ASP A 340 26.19 12.60 12.09
C ASP A 340 25.69 11.22 12.51
N GLY A 341 26.03 10.23 11.70
CA GLY A 341 25.84 8.84 12.06
C GLY A 341 26.85 7.93 11.39
N TRP A 342 27.21 6.86 12.10
CA TRP A 342 27.97 5.76 11.50
C TRP A 342 27.01 4.76 10.89
N TYR A 343 27.25 4.42 9.63
CA TYR A 343 26.56 3.37 8.89
C TYR A 343 27.55 2.24 8.68
N ALA A 344 27.17 1.02 9.03
CA ALA A 344 28.06 -0.12 8.96
C ALA A 344 27.31 -1.41 8.62
N THR A 345 28.07 -2.42 8.24
CA THR A 345 27.61 -3.81 8.13
C THR A 345 28.19 -4.63 9.27
N LEU A 346 27.34 -5.12 10.18
CA LEU A 346 27.75 -5.94 11.31
C LEU A 346 27.74 -7.44 10.96
N PRO A 347 28.50 -8.28 11.71
CA PRO A 347 28.37 -9.73 11.60
C PRO A 347 26.93 -10.22 11.89
N GLU A 348 26.51 -11.30 11.24
CA GLU A 348 25.13 -11.82 11.30
C GLU A 348 24.67 -12.35 12.68
N ASN A 349 25.55 -12.41 13.69
CA ASN A 349 25.20 -12.97 14.99
C ASN A 349 24.29 -12.01 15.79
N GLN A 350 22.99 -12.28 15.82
CA GLN A 350 21.98 -11.42 16.47
C GLN A 350 22.27 -11.14 17.95
N THR A 351 22.67 -12.15 18.73
CA THR A 351 23.00 -11.94 20.16
C THR A 351 24.17 -10.96 20.35
N THR A 352 25.10 -10.93 19.39
CA THR A 352 26.21 -9.96 19.42
C THR A 352 25.74 -8.57 19.03
N ARG A 353 24.85 -8.46 18.03
CA ARG A 353 24.24 -7.20 17.58
C ARG A 353 23.40 -6.56 18.70
N ASP A 354 22.55 -7.33 19.35
CA ASP A 354 21.69 -6.87 20.45
C ASP A 354 22.53 -6.34 21.63
N ALA A 355 23.50 -7.14 22.09
CA ALA A 355 24.39 -6.75 23.19
C ALA A 355 25.23 -5.51 22.85
N PHE A 356 25.63 -5.37 21.58
CA PHE A 356 26.35 -4.20 21.10
C PHE A 356 25.44 -2.96 21.06
N GLY A 357 24.19 -3.11 20.60
CA GLY A 357 23.20 -2.03 20.60
C GLY A 357 22.85 -1.54 22.00
N GLU A 358 22.64 -2.44 22.95
CA GLU A 358 22.41 -2.11 24.36
C GLU A 358 23.60 -1.37 24.98
N LYS A 359 24.82 -1.73 24.58
CA LYS A 359 26.03 -1.02 25.03
C LYS A 359 26.09 0.39 24.44
N LEU A 360 25.91 0.53 23.12
CA LEU A 360 26.06 1.80 22.42
C LEU A 360 24.98 2.83 22.79
N ILE A 361 23.72 2.42 22.97
CA ILE A 361 22.64 3.37 23.28
C ILE A 361 22.85 4.10 24.61
N ASN A 362 23.66 3.53 25.51
CA ASN A 362 24.00 4.13 26.80
C ASN A 362 25.30 4.96 26.76
N GLN A 363 25.97 5.04 25.62
CA GLN A 363 27.21 5.78 25.45
C GLN A 363 26.94 7.28 25.16
N ALA A 364 27.81 8.15 25.68
CA ALA A 364 27.77 9.57 25.36
C ALA A 364 27.96 9.80 23.84
N GLY A 365 27.20 10.74 23.29
CA GLY A 365 27.22 11.06 21.86
C GLY A 365 26.35 10.17 20.97
N VAL A 366 25.76 9.08 21.48
CA VAL A 366 24.82 8.24 20.74
C VAL A 366 23.38 8.69 21.01
N ALA A 367 22.65 9.00 19.94
CA ALA A 367 21.23 9.39 19.99
C ALA A 367 20.31 8.21 19.65
N THR A 368 20.65 7.42 18.63
CA THR A 368 19.85 6.28 18.19
C THR A 368 20.75 5.12 17.75
N VAL A 369 20.23 3.91 17.87
CA VAL A 369 20.83 2.70 17.31
C VAL A 369 19.73 1.98 16.56
N ASP A 370 19.91 1.77 15.26
CA ASP A 370 18.95 1.09 14.40
C ASP A 370 19.59 -0.15 13.77
N ASP A 371 19.12 -1.34 14.15
CA ASP A 371 19.47 -2.60 13.49
C ASP A 371 18.52 -2.84 12.31
N VAL A 372 19.01 -2.57 11.11
CA VAL A 372 18.22 -2.70 9.88
C VAL A 372 18.06 -4.17 9.48
N ASN A 373 19.03 -5.03 9.83
CA ASN A 373 18.92 -6.47 9.56
C ASN A 373 17.81 -7.11 10.41
N GLU A 374 17.71 -6.77 11.69
CA GLU A 374 16.64 -7.25 12.56
C GLU A 374 15.27 -6.80 12.04
N ALA A 375 15.16 -5.53 11.62
CA ALA A 375 13.94 -5.02 11.01
C ALA A 375 13.58 -5.82 9.74
N ILE A 376 14.54 -6.04 8.84
CA ILE A 376 14.35 -6.85 7.62
C ILE A 376 13.90 -8.28 7.97
N HIS A 377 14.54 -8.93 8.95
CA HIS A 377 14.20 -10.28 9.36
C HIS A 377 12.77 -10.36 9.91
N THR A 378 12.41 -9.43 10.80
CA THR A 378 11.06 -9.31 11.35
C THR A 378 10.02 -9.10 10.25
N TYR A 379 10.31 -8.24 9.27
CA TYR A 379 9.43 -8.06 8.11
C TYR A 379 9.30 -9.33 7.28
N LYS A 380 10.40 -10.03 6.98
CA LYS A 380 10.38 -11.29 6.21
C LYS A 380 9.60 -12.39 6.93
N GLU A 381 9.79 -12.54 8.25
CA GLU A 381 9.01 -13.49 9.05
C GLU A 381 7.52 -13.15 9.05
N SER A 382 7.17 -11.87 9.23
CA SER A 382 5.77 -11.44 9.20
C SER A 382 5.08 -11.74 7.86
N LEU A 383 5.81 -11.64 6.75
CA LEU A 383 5.33 -11.95 5.40
C LEU A 383 5.29 -13.46 5.10
N ALA A 384 6.10 -14.27 5.80
CA ALA A 384 6.13 -15.72 5.64
C ALA A 384 4.94 -16.42 6.33
N VAL A 385 4.41 -15.82 7.40
CA VAL A 385 3.27 -16.35 8.17
C VAL A 385 1.93 -16.16 7.43
N VAL A 386 1.90 -15.36 6.36
CA VAL A 386 0.75 -15.17 5.45
C VAL A 386 1.00 -15.90 4.13
#